data_AF-A0A8T4JWL8-F1
#
_entry.id   AF-A0A8T4JWL8-F1
#
_cell.length_a   1.000
_cell.length_b   1.000
_cell.length_c   1.000
_cell.angle_alpha   90.00
_cell.angle_beta   90.00
_cell.angle_gamma   90.00
#
_symmetry.space_group_name_H-M   'P 1'
#
loop_
_entity.id
_entity.type
_entity.pdbx_description
1 polymer ?
#
loop_
_entity_poly.entity_id
_entity_poly.type
_entity_poly.pdbx_seq_one_letter_code
_entity_poly.pdbx_strand_id
1 'polypeptide(L)'
;MINTELIAEVLLGYVVILIPAIVILGIVLLAVLRPEKNLARTVQGNLRLWRGKLPVMILCGLLFFAVCAGKEVLRHRLASSVTINYNYPEASVGQNPNGTKFTAMNDILSDEVMNELIAACGLENMTAEELRKGFKVTPININEAVSLEQPYVATEYVVRYEASSDRPNVRPQKIMEEFSEIYREFFASTYAMNTSALNLDFGRLEDVDYLDVTTILSSMATNLQVYLSECGNENRSFVSEATGESFSSLNQKLSNFIDIAMENYWAFVLKNGISNDKSQYIGKLNYDNRNLNTDYRKSLALYQIYLEAVEMYQRDLATIVLVPTRDENGEFYMSRTKLGVDDFSQGAENASANASNLALEIEGNNHTIRQLQQNNADNFMVAEAEEMIASLKTELSALSEAAVETIKEYEEKSSNNYIAIVAPELKGQLVSILMAAAKQTVMFLALVVLLILFMPEKSGRKGREGKR
;
A
#
# COMPACT_ATOMS: atom_id res chain seq x y z
N MET A 1 2.79 -36.36 -21.37
CA MET A 1 2.26 -35.78 -22.62
C MET A 1 3.09 -34.55 -22.93
N ILE A 2 3.46 -34.30 -24.19
CA ILE A 2 4.23 -33.11 -24.56
C ILE A 2 3.23 -32.03 -24.99
N ASN A 3 3.43 -30.76 -24.58
CA ASN A 3 2.51 -29.69 -24.96
C ASN A 3 2.55 -29.50 -26.47
N THR A 4 1.50 -29.92 -27.18
CA THR A 4 1.39 -29.73 -28.63
C THR A 4 1.39 -28.24 -28.99
N GLU A 5 0.89 -27.38 -28.09
CA GLU A 5 0.89 -25.93 -28.28
C GLU A 5 2.29 -25.33 -28.12
N LEU A 6 3.09 -25.76 -27.14
CA LEU A 6 4.46 -25.25 -26.97
C LEU A 6 5.38 -25.68 -28.12
N ILE A 7 5.28 -26.94 -28.56
CA ILE A 7 6.03 -27.41 -29.75
C ILE A 7 5.62 -26.61 -30.99
N ALA A 8 4.33 -26.36 -31.17
CA ALA A 8 3.84 -25.57 -32.29
C ALA A 8 4.33 -24.11 -32.23
N GLU A 9 4.44 -23.49 -31.05
CA GLU A 9 5.00 -22.13 -30.92
C GLU A 9 6.47 -22.09 -31.33
N VAL A 10 7.26 -23.07 -30.87
CA VAL A 10 8.68 -23.18 -31.21
C VAL A 10 8.86 -23.43 -32.71
N LEU A 11 8.08 -24.35 -33.30
CA LEU A 11 8.12 -24.64 -34.74
C LEU A 11 7.69 -23.42 -35.59
N LEU A 12 6.60 -22.74 -35.23
CA LEU A 12 6.19 -21.50 -35.87
C LEU A 12 7.25 -20.41 -35.71
N GLY A 13 7.91 -20.36 -34.56
CA GLY A 13 9.06 -19.50 -34.29
C GLY A 13 10.19 -19.72 -35.29
N TYR A 14 10.59 -20.97 -35.51
CA TYR A 14 11.58 -21.32 -36.52
C TYR A 14 11.13 -20.93 -37.92
N VAL A 15 9.87 -21.21 -38.30
CA VAL A 15 9.32 -20.88 -39.62
C VAL A 15 9.36 -19.37 -39.89
N VAL A 16 8.98 -18.55 -38.91
CA VAL A 16 9.00 -17.08 -39.01
C VAL A 16 10.42 -16.53 -39.17
N ILE A 17 11.45 -17.23 -38.70
CA ILE A 17 12.87 -16.82 -38.83
C ILE A 17 13.50 -17.37 -40.12
N LEU A 18 13.25 -18.65 -40.44
CA LEU A 18 13.84 -19.35 -41.59
C LEU A 18 13.37 -18.76 -42.92
N ILE A 19 12.07 -18.42 -43.03
CA ILE A 19 11.51 -17.90 -44.28
C ILE A 19 12.20 -16.58 -44.70
N PRO A 20 12.31 -15.54 -43.84
CA PRO A 20 13.10 -14.34 -44.15
C PRO A 20 14.58 -14.62 -44.38
N ALA A 21 15.19 -15.53 -43.60
CA ALA A 21 16.61 -15.88 -43.74
C ALA A 21 16.91 -16.48 -45.12
N ILE A 22 16.04 -17.34 -45.64
CA ILE A 22 16.15 -17.91 -47.00
C ILE A 22 16.02 -16.81 -48.07
N VAL A 23 15.12 -15.84 -47.87
CA VAL A 23 14.97 -14.68 -48.78
C VAL A 23 16.23 -13.82 -48.78
N ILE A 24 16.81 -13.55 -47.61
CA ILE A 24 18.07 -12.81 -47.47
C ILE A 24 19.22 -13.56 -48.12
N LEU A 25 19.35 -14.87 -47.89
CA LEU A 25 20.36 -15.71 -48.53
C LEU A 25 20.23 -15.65 -50.06
N GLY A 26 18.99 -15.69 -50.59
CA GLY A 26 18.72 -15.53 -52.01
C GLY A 26 19.16 -14.17 -52.56
N ILE A 27 18.91 -13.09 -51.83
CA ILE A 27 19.39 -11.74 -52.18
C ILE A 27 20.92 -11.70 -52.22
N VAL A 28 21.58 -12.21 -51.18
CA VAL A 28 23.06 -12.23 -51.07
C VAL A 28 23.67 -13.06 -52.19
N LEU A 29 23.11 -14.23 -52.48
CA LEU A 29 23.60 -15.12 -53.53
C LEU A 29 23.44 -14.48 -54.92
N LEU A 30 22.33 -13.77 -55.16
CA LEU A 30 22.13 -12.98 -56.38
C LEU A 30 23.09 -11.77 -56.47
N ALA A 31 23.42 -11.13 -55.34
CA ALA A 31 24.35 -10.02 -55.29
C ALA A 31 25.82 -10.45 -55.51
N VAL A 32 26.24 -11.58 -54.92
CA VAL A 32 27.60 -12.12 -55.06
C VAL A 32 27.85 -12.68 -56.46
N LEU A 33 26.85 -13.33 -57.06
CA LEU A 33 26.96 -13.87 -58.43
C LEU A 33 27.04 -12.78 -59.51
N ARG A 34 26.81 -11.49 -59.18
CA ARG A 34 26.80 -10.39 -60.17
C ARG A 34 27.41 -9.08 -59.64
N PRO A 35 28.71 -8.83 -59.87
CA PRO A 35 29.36 -7.57 -59.52
C PRO A 35 29.17 -6.42 -60.53
N GLU A 36 28.35 -6.56 -61.58
CA GLU A 36 28.28 -5.56 -62.67
C GLU A 36 27.28 -4.39 -62.51
N LYS A 37 27.72 -3.24 -63.05
CA LYS A 37 27.48 -1.86 -62.59
C LYS A 37 26.18 -1.16 -63.02
N ASN A 38 25.12 -1.83 -63.45
CA ASN A 38 23.90 -1.14 -63.90
C ASN A 38 22.64 -1.59 -63.16
N LEU A 39 22.63 -1.33 -61.84
CA LEU A 39 21.48 -1.53 -60.95
C LEU A 39 20.22 -0.82 -61.49
N ALA A 40 20.37 0.40 -62.03
CA ALA A 40 19.27 1.24 -62.49
C ALA A 40 18.44 0.63 -63.64
N ARG A 41 19.08 -0.03 -64.63
CA ARG A 41 18.36 -0.66 -65.76
C ARG A 41 17.63 -1.93 -65.33
N THR A 42 18.25 -2.70 -64.44
CA THR A 42 17.67 -3.95 -63.89
C THR A 42 16.42 -3.65 -63.05
N VAL A 43 16.47 -2.58 -62.24
CA VAL A 43 15.32 -2.08 -61.47
C VAL A 43 14.17 -1.66 -62.39
N GLN A 44 14.46 -0.92 -63.47
CA GLN A 44 13.44 -0.41 -64.38
C GLN A 44 12.73 -1.52 -65.19
N GLY A 45 13.43 -2.59 -65.58
CA GLY A 45 12.85 -3.78 -66.22
C GLY A 45 12.02 -4.64 -65.25
N ASN A 46 12.49 -4.80 -64.02
CA ASN A 46 11.80 -5.58 -62.98
C ASN A 46 10.54 -4.91 -62.43
N LEU A 47 10.44 -3.57 -62.47
CA LEU A 47 9.20 -2.86 -62.13
C LEU A 47 8.01 -3.26 -63.01
N ARG A 48 8.25 -3.62 -64.29
CA ARG A 48 7.19 -4.11 -65.19
C ARG A 48 6.76 -5.54 -64.88
N LEU A 49 7.69 -6.38 -64.44
CA LEU A 49 7.41 -7.75 -63.95
C LEU A 49 6.65 -7.74 -62.60
N TRP A 50 6.78 -6.65 -61.84
CA TRP A 50 6.12 -6.44 -60.55
C TRP A 50 4.59 -6.48 -60.64
N ARG A 51 4.01 -5.90 -61.71
CA ARG A 51 2.55 -5.90 -61.93
C ARG A 51 1.96 -7.30 -62.16
N GLY A 52 2.72 -8.20 -62.79
CA GLY A 52 2.27 -9.58 -63.05
C GLY A 52 2.42 -10.52 -61.84
N LYS A 53 3.31 -10.20 -60.90
CA LYS A 53 3.57 -11.00 -59.68
C LYS A 53 2.86 -10.48 -58.42
N LEU A 54 2.19 -9.33 -58.53
CA LEU A 54 1.43 -8.71 -57.45
C LEU A 54 0.42 -9.65 -56.75
N PRO A 55 -0.41 -10.46 -57.44
CA PRO A 55 -1.34 -11.36 -56.76
C PRO A 55 -0.63 -12.46 -55.96
N VAL A 56 0.53 -12.95 -56.44
CA VAL A 56 1.34 -13.96 -55.74
C VAL A 56 1.98 -13.36 -54.49
N MET A 57 2.46 -12.12 -54.54
CA MET A 57 3.01 -11.43 -53.36
C MET A 57 1.94 -11.19 -52.29
N ILE A 58 0.73 -10.79 -52.68
CA ILE A 58 -0.39 -10.61 -51.75
C ILE A 58 -0.73 -11.94 -51.08
N LEU A 59 -0.80 -13.04 -51.85
CA LEU A 59 -1.05 -14.37 -51.29
C LEU A 59 0.04 -14.82 -50.32
N CYS A 60 1.32 -14.65 -50.68
CA CYS A 60 2.44 -14.96 -49.78
C CYS A 60 2.43 -14.09 -48.51
N GLY A 61 2.09 -12.80 -48.63
CA GLY A 61 1.93 -11.90 -47.51
C GLY A 61 0.81 -12.32 -46.56
N LEU A 62 -0.36 -12.72 -47.11
CA LEU A 62 -1.49 -13.22 -46.34
C LEU A 62 -1.17 -14.53 -45.61
N LEU A 63 -0.49 -15.47 -46.28
CA LEU A 63 -0.07 -16.73 -45.65
C LEU A 63 0.96 -16.50 -44.54
N PHE A 64 1.94 -15.64 -44.78
CA PHE A 64 2.92 -15.28 -43.75
C PHE A 64 2.25 -14.54 -42.58
N PHE A 65 1.25 -13.69 -42.85
CA PHE A 65 0.46 -13.04 -41.81
C PHE A 65 -0.32 -14.04 -40.98
N ALA A 66 -0.95 -15.04 -41.60
CA ALA A 66 -1.64 -16.10 -40.87
C ALA A 66 -0.69 -16.90 -39.97
N VAL A 67 0.54 -17.19 -40.42
CA VAL A 67 1.58 -17.87 -39.63
C VAL A 67 2.04 -17.00 -38.46
N CYS A 68 2.33 -15.72 -38.69
CA CYS A 68 2.72 -14.77 -37.63
C CYS A 68 1.59 -14.55 -36.61
N ALA A 69 0.35 -14.39 -37.07
CA ALA A 69 -0.82 -14.26 -36.20
C ALA A 69 -1.04 -15.55 -35.39
N GLY A 70 -0.92 -16.73 -36.02
CA GLY A 70 -1.03 -18.02 -35.34
C GLY A 70 0.03 -18.20 -34.26
N LYS A 71 1.29 -17.79 -34.53
CA LYS A 71 2.37 -17.78 -33.52
C LYS A 71 2.02 -16.89 -32.34
N GLU A 72 1.56 -15.67 -32.58
CA GLU A 72 1.28 -14.71 -31.50
C GLU A 72 0.05 -15.12 -30.68
N VAL A 73 -0.98 -15.70 -31.32
CA VAL A 73 -2.13 -16.31 -30.62
C VAL A 73 -1.67 -17.42 -29.67
N LEU A 74 -0.75 -18.27 -30.12
CA LEU A 74 -0.23 -19.38 -29.33
C LEU A 74 0.61 -18.89 -28.14
N ARG A 75 1.42 -17.86 -28.37
CA ARG A 75 2.18 -17.18 -27.32
C ARG A 75 1.27 -16.57 -26.23
N HIS A 76 0.16 -15.96 -26.63
CA HIS A 76 -0.86 -15.45 -25.70
C HIS A 76 -1.68 -16.56 -25.00
N ARG A 77 -1.67 -17.79 -25.52
CA ARG A 77 -2.24 -18.95 -24.81
C ARG A 77 -1.28 -19.49 -23.75
N LEU A 78 0.02 -19.47 -24.05
CA LEU A 78 1.08 -20.03 -23.21
C LEU A 78 1.61 -19.05 -22.16
N ALA A 79 1.19 -17.79 -22.21
CA ALA A 79 1.45 -16.80 -21.18
C ALA A 79 0.19 -15.98 -20.87
N SER A 80 -0.03 -15.69 -19.59
CA SER A 80 -1.09 -14.79 -19.14
C SER A 80 -0.49 -13.75 -18.20
N SER A 81 -1.13 -12.59 -18.09
CA SER A 81 -0.66 -11.51 -17.22
C SER A 81 -1.82 -10.74 -16.63
N VAL A 82 -1.61 -10.16 -15.46
CA VAL A 82 -2.52 -9.20 -14.82
C VAL A 82 -1.71 -7.98 -14.40
N THR A 83 -2.38 -6.84 -14.37
CA THR A 83 -1.81 -5.60 -13.83
C THR A 83 -2.37 -5.38 -12.44
N ILE A 84 -1.49 -5.26 -11.46
CA ILE A 84 -1.82 -4.90 -10.08
C ILE A 84 -1.55 -3.40 -9.93
N ASN A 85 -2.56 -2.65 -9.52
CA ASN A 85 -2.46 -1.24 -9.19
C ASN A 85 -2.75 -1.04 -7.69
N TYR A 86 -1.81 -0.42 -6.98
CA TYR A 86 -1.92 -0.11 -5.56
C TYR A 86 -2.45 1.33 -5.39
N ASN A 87 -3.71 1.48 -4.97
CA ASN A 87 -4.38 2.78 -4.81
C ASN A 87 -4.49 3.17 -3.32
N TYR A 88 -3.36 3.35 -2.65
CA TYR A 88 -3.30 3.90 -1.29
C TYR A 88 -2.08 4.81 -1.11
N PRO A 89 -2.14 5.81 -0.20
CA PRO A 89 -1.10 6.82 -0.06
C PRO A 89 0.30 6.24 0.23
N GLU A 90 0.37 5.24 1.11
CA GLU A 90 1.60 4.60 1.60
C GLU A 90 2.34 3.85 0.48
N ALA A 91 1.64 3.44 -0.59
CA ALA A 91 2.26 2.78 -1.74
C ALA A 91 3.31 3.67 -2.41
N SER A 92 3.09 4.99 -2.42
CA SER A 92 4.01 5.97 -3.03
C SER A 92 5.35 6.09 -2.31
N VAL A 93 5.41 5.67 -1.04
CA VAL A 93 6.63 5.65 -0.22
C VAL A 93 7.18 4.23 -0.01
N GLY A 94 6.59 3.22 -0.66
CA GLY A 94 7.05 1.84 -0.62
C GLY A 94 6.67 1.10 0.66
N GLN A 95 5.52 1.44 1.22
CA GLN A 95 4.94 0.79 2.39
C GLN A 95 3.62 0.11 2.03
N ASN A 96 3.23 -0.87 2.83
CA ASN A 96 1.89 -1.45 2.86
C ASN A 96 0.96 -0.59 3.74
N PRO A 97 -0.37 -0.75 3.67
CA PRO A 97 -1.30 0.03 4.49
C PRO A 97 -1.03 -0.06 6.00
N ASN A 98 -0.58 -1.22 6.49
CA ASN A 98 -0.17 -1.41 7.88
C ASN A 98 1.24 -0.84 8.24
N GLY A 99 1.87 -0.07 7.36
CA GLY A 99 3.17 0.56 7.56
C GLY A 99 4.40 -0.35 7.36
N THR A 100 4.20 -1.64 7.09
CA THR A 100 5.32 -2.55 6.76
C THR A 100 5.94 -2.19 5.41
N LYS A 101 7.23 -2.49 5.21
CA LYS A 101 7.92 -2.19 3.96
C LYS A 101 7.43 -3.12 2.84
N PHE A 102 6.96 -2.53 1.73
CA PHE A 102 6.54 -3.28 0.56
C PHE A 102 7.74 -3.75 -0.28
N THR A 103 7.76 -5.03 -0.64
CA THR A 103 8.72 -5.65 -1.55
C THR A 103 7.98 -6.51 -2.58
N ALA A 104 7.89 -6.03 -3.82
CA ALA A 104 7.12 -6.67 -4.90
C ALA A 104 7.37 -8.18 -5.07
N MET A 105 8.60 -8.67 -4.88
CA MET A 105 8.91 -10.10 -5.06
C MET A 105 8.50 -10.98 -3.86
N ASN A 106 8.54 -10.43 -2.64
CA ASN A 106 8.16 -11.18 -1.43
C ASN A 106 6.67 -11.09 -1.15
N ASP A 107 6.05 -9.96 -1.48
CA ASP A 107 4.66 -9.70 -1.12
C ASP A 107 3.71 -10.26 -2.17
N ILE A 108 4.01 -10.06 -3.48
CA ILE A 108 3.16 -10.55 -4.58
C ILE A 108 3.32 -12.05 -4.80
N LEU A 109 4.54 -12.56 -4.65
CA LEU A 109 4.88 -13.96 -4.93
C LEU A 109 5.27 -14.72 -3.65
N SER A 110 4.66 -14.39 -2.50
CA SER A 110 4.94 -15.02 -1.21
C SER A 110 4.77 -16.55 -1.25
N ASP A 111 5.42 -17.29 -0.35
CA ASP A 111 5.24 -18.75 -0.27
C ASP A 111 3.78 -19.11 0.04
N GLU A 112 3.09 -18.29 0.82
CA GLU A 112 1.68 -18.45 1.19
C GLU A 112 0.76 -18.37 -0.04
N VAL A 113 0.86 -17.29 -0.82
CA VAL A 113 0.12 -17.11 -2.08
C VAL A 113 0.41 -18.25 -3.06
N MET A 114 1.68 -18.67 -3.16
CA MET A 114 2.07 -19.75 -4.07
C MET A 114 1.51 -21.12 -3.63
N ASN A 115 1.54 -21.43 -2.34
CA ASN A 115 1.02 -22.69 -1.81
C ASN A 115 -0.50 -22.79 -1.96
N GLU A 116 -1.21 -21.69 -1.73
CA GLU A 116 -2.66 -21.62 -1.92
C GLU A 116 -3.03 -21.74 -3.40
N LEU A 117 -2.27 -21.09 -4.29
CA LEU A 117 -2.44 -21.22 -5.73
C LEU A 117 -2.20 -22.65 -6.23
N ILE A 118 -1.23 -23.36 -5.65
CA ILE A 118 -0.99 -24.78 -5.92
C ILE A 118 -2.22 -25.62 -5.56
N ALA A 119 -2.81 -25.37 -4.40
CA ALA A 119 -4.00 -26.08 -3.93
C ALA A 119 -5.22 -25.78 -4.82
N ALA A 120 -5.50 -24.51 -5.10
CA ALA A 120 -6.65 -24.07 -5.91
C ALA A 120 -6.56 -24.57 -7.36
N CYS A 121 -5.36 -24.60 -7.94
CA CYS A 121 -5.16 -25.09 -9.30
C CYS A 121 -5.04 -26.61 -9.42
N GLY A 122 -5.03 -27.36 -8.31
CA GLY A 122 -4.88 -28.82 -8.30
C GLY A 122 -3.50 -29.27 -8.79
N LEU A 123 -2.45 -28.51 -8.49
CA LEU A 123 -1.09 -28.75 -8.97
C LEU A 123 -0.32 -29.67 -8.00
N GLU A 124 -0.83 -30.89 -7.82
CA GLU A 124 -0.22 -31.90 -6.96
C GLU A 124 1.24 -32.21 -7.39
N ASN A 125 2.17 -32.23 -6.43
CA ASN A 125 3.62 -32.43 -6.64
C ASN A 125 4.38 -31.23 -7.25
N MET A 126 3.94 -30.01 -6.98
CA MET A 126 4.70 -28.79 -7.26
C MET A 126 5.05 -28.08 -5.95
N THR A 127 6.26 -27.51 -5.88
CA THR A 127 6.64 -26.64 -4.77
C THR A 127 6.38 -25.17 -5.11
N ALA A 128 6.22 -24.31 -4.09
CA ALA A 128 6.09 -22.87 -4.29
C ALA A 128 7.24 -22.29 -5.11
N GLU A 129 8.47 -22.78 -4.92
CA GLU A 129 9.65 -22.32 -5.66
C GLU A 129 9.59 -22.69 -7.15
N GLU A 130 9.11 -23.89 -7.48
CA GLU A 130 8.92 -24.33 -8.87
C GLU A 130 7.86 -23.48 -9.59
N LEU A 131 6.76 -23.16 -8.90
CA LEU A 131 5.72 -22.30 -9.44
C LEU A 131 6.22 -20.88 -9.68
N ARG A 132 6.90 -20.32 -8.66
CA ARG A 132 7.45 -18.95 -8.69
C ARG A 132 8.38 -18.71 -9.87
N LYS A 133 9.14 -19.74 -10.32
CA LYS A 133 10.01 -19.64 -11.52
C LYS A 133 9.25 -19.31 -12.81
N GLY A 134 7.97 -19.65 -12.89
CA GLY A 134 7.09 -19.29 -14.02
C GLY A 134 6.56 -17.86 -13.96
N PHE A 135 6.70 -17.17 -12.83
CA PHE A 135 6.24 -15.81 -12.64
C PHE A 135 7.33 -14.77 -12.91
N LYS A 136 6.92 -13.64 -13.49
CA LYS A 136 7.73 -12.44 -13.65
C LYS A 136 6.91 -11.23 -13.20
N VAL A 137 7.49 -10.41 -12.33
CA VAL A 137 6.90 -9.17 -11.86
C VAL A 137 7.70 -8.00 -12.42
N THR A 138 7.04 -7.10 -13.13
CA THR A 138 7.69 -5.94 -13.75
C THR A 138 6.94 -4.65 -13.39
N PRO A 139 7.59 -3.63 -12.82
CA PRO A 139 6.97 -2.34 -12.54
C PRO A 139 6.61 -1.60 -13.84
N ILE A 140 5.49 -0.88 -13.83
CA ILE A 140 5.06 0.02 -14.91
C ILE A 140 5.57 1.44 -14.60
N ASN A 141 5.94 2.21 -15.63
CA ASN A 141 6.41 3.61 -15.54
C ASN A 141 7.77 3.84 -14.84
N ILE A 142 8.80 3.04 -15.14
CA ILE A 142 10.18 3.51 -14.90
C ILE A 142 10.54 4.49 -16.01
N ASN A 143 10.26 5.78 -15.83
CA ASN A 143 10.94 6.79 -16.64
C ASN A 143 12.44 6.67 -16.33
N GLU A 144 13.25 6.40 -17.36
CA GLU A 144 14.70 6.12 -17.29
C GLU A 144 15.57 7.27 -16.74
N ALA A 145 14.98 8.35 -16.22
CA ALA A 145 15.66 9.46 -15.57
C ALA A 145 15.52 9.36 -14.04
N VAL A 146 16.13 8.33 -13.45
CA VAL A 146 16.19 8.18 -11.99
C VAL A 146 17.21 9.20 -11.44
N SER A 147 16.72 10.21 -10.72
CA SER A 147 17.58 11.03 -9.86
C SER A 147 18.00 10.18 -8.66
N LEU A 148 19.30 10.14 -8.34
CA LEU A 148 19.83 9.41 -7.18
C LEU A 148 19.30 9.95 -5.83
N GLU A 149 18.65 11.12 -5.83
CA GLU A 149 18.15 11.79 -4.63
C GLU A 149 16.74 11.33 -4.22
N GLN A 150 15.95 10.72 -5.11
CA GLN A 150 14.63 10.16 -4.79
C GLN A 150 14.38 8.88 -5.61
N PRO A 151 14.55 7.68 -5.04
CA PRO A 151 14.21 6.45 -5.73
C PRO A 151 12.71 6.41 -6.00
N TYR A 152 12.32 6.36 -7.28
CA TYR A 152 10.93 6.20 -7.67
C TYR A 152 10.39 4.85 -7.18
N VAL A 153 9.34 4.88 -6.38
CA VAL A 153 8.61 3.68 -5.96
C VAL A 153 7.48 3.44 -6.94
N ALA A 154 7.48 2.28 -7.60
CA ALA A 154 6.40 1.90 -8.50
C ALA A 154 5.15 1.47 -7.71
N THR A 155 4.00 2.02 -8.09
CA THR A 155 2.68 1.68 -7.55
C THR A 155 1.88 0.77 -8.48
N GLU A 156 2.41 0.45 -9.66
CA GLU A 156 1.79 -0.41 -10.67
C GLU A 156 2.76 -1.50 -11.12
N TYR A 157 2.29 -2.75 -11.15
CA TYR A 157 3.09 -3.91 -11.53
C TYR A 157 2.34 -4.81 -12.50
N VAL A 158 3.02 -5.28 -13.54
CA VAL A 158 2.55 -6.39 -14.37
C VAL A 158 3.10 -7.68 -13.80
N VAL A 159 2.20 -8.58 -13.41
CA VAL A 159 2.52 -9.96 -13.05
C VAL A 159 2.22 -10.84 -14.25
N ARG A 160 3.23 -11.52 -14.76
CA ARG A 160 3.13 -12.42 -15.91
C ARG A 160 3.47 -13.84 -15.47
N TYR A 161 2.63 -14.80 -15.86
CA TYR A 161 2.92 -16.22 -15.77
C TYR A 161 3.18 -16.81 -17.16
N GLU A 162 4.29 -17.52 -17.31
CA GLU A 162 4.67 -18.25 -18.52
C GLU A 162 4.66 -19.77 -18.22
N ALA A 163 3.90 -20.53 -19.01
CA ALA A 163 3.85 -21.99 -18.85
C ALA A 163 5.21 -22.63 -19.13
N SER A 164 5.68 -23.50 -18.23
CA SER A 164 6.91 -24.27 -18.41
C SER A 164 6.73 -25.40 -19.43
N SER A 165 7.81 -25.71 -20.15
CA SER A 165 7.90 -26.86 -21.06
C SER A 165 7.65 -28.20 -20.40
N ASP A 166 7.90 -28.28 -19.10
CA ASP A 166 7.98 -29.55 -18.38
C ASP A 166 6.60 -30.05 -17.93
N ARG A 167 5.57 -29.18 -17.98
CA ARG A 167 4.20 -29.52 -17.54
C ARG A 167 3.13 -28.85 -18.43
N PRO A 168 2.63 -29.54 -19.47
CA PRO A 168 1.76 -28.97 -20.51
C PRO A 168 0.29 -28.72 -20.10
N ASN A 169 -0.16 -29.29 -18.97
CA ASN A 169 -1.57 -29.26 -18.57
C ASN A 169 -1.94 -28.02 -17.75
N VAL A 170 -0.98 -27.15 -17.49
CA VAL A 170 -1.20 -25.91 -16.72
C VAL A 170 -1.70 -24.83 -17.68
N ARG A 171 -2.93 -24.36 -17.46
CA ARG A 171 -3.51 -23.27 -18.27
C ARG A 171 -3.16 -21.91 -17.63
N PRO A 172 -2.34 -21.07 -18.29
CA PRO A 172 -1.92 -19.77 -17.75
C PRO A 172 -3.07 -18.84 -17.39
N GLN A 173 -4.18 -18.88 -18.14
CA GLN A 173 -5.35 -18.03 -17.87
C GLN A 173 -5.98 -18.41 -16.53
N LYS A 174 -6.21 -19.71 -16.30
CA LYS A 174 -6.77 -20.20 -15.03
C LYS A 174 -5.84 -19.84 -13.86
N ILE A 175 -4.53 -20.03 -14.02
CA ILE A 175 -3.57 -19.64 -12.97
C ILE A 175 -3.69 -18.16 -12.62
N MET A 176 -3.77 -17.28 -13.62
CA MET A 176 -3.84 -15.85 -13.36
C MET A 176 -5.20 -15.41 -12.79
N GLU A 177 -6.30 -16.09 -13.16
CA GLU A 177 -7.62 -15.90 -12.57
C GLU A 177 -7.60 -16.25 -11.07
N GLU A 178 -7.15 -17.46 -10.72
CA GLU A 178 -7.06 -17.91 -9.32
C GLU A 178 -6.05 -17.08 -8.52
N PHE A 179 -4.90 -16.75 -9.12
CA PHE A 179 -3.90 -15.89 -8.51
C PHE A 179 -4.46 -14.51 -8.14
N SER A 180 -5.32 -13.95 -8.98
CA SER A 180 -5.91 -12.63 -8.73
C SER A 180 -6.77 -12.64 -7.48
N GLU A 181 -7.58 -13.68 -7.28
CA GLU A 181 -8.43 -13.78 -6.09
C GLU A 181 -7.62 -14.12 -4.84
N ILE A 182 -6.71 -15.09 -4.92
CA ILE A 182 -5.86 -15.49 -3.80
C ILE A 182 -4.98 -14.34 -3.32
N TYR A 183 -4.32 -13.63 -4.24
CA TYR A 183 -3.49 -12.49 -3.88
C TYR A 183 -4.33 -11.35 -3.26
N ARG A 184 -5.56 -11.16 -3.73
CA ARG A 184 -6.48 -10.16 -3.16
C ARG A 184 -6.83 -10.48 -1.71
N GLU A 185 -7.18 -11.72 -1.43
CA GLU A 185 -7.52 -12.21 -0.08
C GLU A 185 -6.30 -12.20 0.85
N PHE A 186 -5.13 -12.64 0.36
CA PHE A 186 -3.87 -12.55 1.09
C PHE A 186 -3.52 -11.10 1.45
N PHE A 187 -3.62 -10.18 0.49
CA PHE A 187 -3.28 -8.77 0.72
C PHE A 187 -4.22 -8.14 1.75
N ALA A 188 -5.52 -8.39 1.66
CA ALA A 188 -6.50 -7.91 2.62
C ALA A 188 -6.23 -8.50 4.01
N SER A 189 -6.08 -9.81 4.16
CA SER A 189 -5.86 -10.43 5.46
C SER A 189 -4.53 -10.07 6.13
N THR A 190 -3.47 -9.83 5.34
CA THR A 190 -2.11 -9.63 5.85
C THR A 190 -1.77 -8.16 6.07
N TYR A 191 -2.26 -7.29 5.18
CA TYR A 191 -1.86 -5.89 5.14
C TYR A 191 -2.99 -4.89 5.42
N ALA A 192 -4.25 -5.35 5.52
CA ALA A 192 -5.29 -4.51 6.09
C ALA A 192 -4.96 -4.15 7.55
N MET A 193 -5.63 -3.13 8.05
CA MET A 193 -5.37 -2.55 9.36
C MET A 193 -5.60 -3.64 10.41
N ASN A 194 -4.59 -3.83 11.27
CA ASN A 194 -4.64 -4.91 12.25
C ASN A 194 -5.63 -4.57 13.38
N THR A 195 -6.89 -4.98 13.21
CA THR A 195 -7.95 -4.80 14.21
C THR A 195 -7.77 -5.69 15.45
N SER A 196 -6.80 -6.61 15.48
CA SER A 196 -6.56 -7.44 16.67
C SER A 196 -6.09 -6.63 17.89
N ALA A 197 -5.50 -5.46 17.67
CA ALA A 197 -5.17 -4.50 18.73
C ALA A 197 -6.41 -3.90 19.42
N LEU A 198 -7.59 -4.02 18.81
CA LEU A 198 -8.87 -3.53 19.33
C LEU A 198 -9.59 -4.57 20.20
N ASN A 199 -9.13 -5.83 20.19
CA ASN A 199 -9.68 -6.86 21.06
C ASN A 199 -9.38 -6.53 22.52
N LEU A 200 -10.43 -6.40 23.32
CA LEU A 200 -10.31 -6.07 24.74
C LEU A 200 -9.91 -7.30 25.54
N ASP A 201 -8.87 -7.15 26.36
CA ASP A 201 -8.49 -8.14 27.37
C ASP A 201 -8.68 -7.55 28.77
N PHE A 202 -9.75 -7.98 29.45
CA PHE A 202 -10.06 -7.56 30.81
C PHE A 202 -9.33 -8.36 31.89
N GLY A 203 -8.49 -9.35 31.54
CA GLY A 203 -7.75 -10.16 32.52
C GLY A 203 -6.85 -9.30 33.41
N ARG A 204 -6.39 -8.15 32.90
CA ARG A 204 -5.62 -7.16 33.67
C ARG A 204 -6.39 -6.52 34.83
N LEU A 205 -7.71 -6.70 34.94
CA LEU A 205 -8.54 -6.10 35.99
C LEU A 205 -8.71 -6.99 37.23
N GLU A 206 -8.29 -8.26 37.21
CA GLU A 206 -8.59 -9.22 38.28
C GLU A 206 -7.92 -8.88 39.63
N ASP A 207 -6.71 -8.32 39.60
CA ASP A 207 -5.92 -8.00 40.81
C ASP A 207 -5.77 -6.49 41.06
N VAL A 208 -6.59 -5.67 40.41
CA VAL A 208 -6.46 -4.21 40.43
C VAL A 208 -7.35 -3.61 41.50
N ASP A 209 -6.85 -2.59 42.19
CA ASP A 209 -7.66 -1.86 43.17
C ASP A 209 -8.81 -1.12 42.47
N TYR A 210 -9.98 -1.08 43.10
CA TYR A 210 -11.18 -0.42 42.57
C TYR A 210 -10.92 1.00 42.05
N LEU A 211 -10.05 1.77 42.73
CA LEU A 211 -9.70 3.14 42.33
C LEU A 211 -8.87 3.21 41.04
N ASP A 212 -8.13 2.14 40.71
CA ASP A 212 -7.25 2.07 39.53
C ASP A 212 -7.97 1.46 38.29
N VAL A 213 -9.17 0.89 38.45
CA VAL A 213 -9.94 0.25 37.35
C VAL A 213 -10.19 1.22 36.19
N THR A 214 -10.54 2.46 36.47
CA THR A 214 -10.80 3.49 35.43
C THR A 214 -9.55 3.83 34.63
N THR A 215 -8.36 3.66 35.18
CA THR A 215 -7.09 3.91 34.46
C THR A 215 -6.87 2.86 33.38
N ILE A 216 -7.20 1.60 33.66
CA ILE A 216 -7.05 0.52 32.69
C ILE A 216 -8.12 0.61 31.61
N LEU A 217 -9.38 0.83 32.00
CA LEU A 217 -10.50 0.97 31.06
C LEU A 217 -10.35 2.21 30.18
N SER A 218 -9.86 3.34 30.72
CA SER A 218 -9.59 4.53 29.92
C SER A 218 -8.47 4.30 28.91
N SER A 219 -7.39 3.61 29.30
CA SER A 219 -6.33 3.26 28.35
C SER A 219 -6.86 2.40 27.19
N MET A 220 -7.74 1.44 27.47
CA MET A 220 -8.38 0.63 26.43
C MET A 220 -9.27 1.49 25.51
N ALA A 221 -10.12 2.34 26.09
CA ALA A 221 -11.00 3.23 25.33
C ALA A 221 -10.22 4.25 24.48
N THR A 222 -9.15 4.84 25.01
CA THR A 222 -8.28 5.76 24.29
C THR A 222 -7.57 5.08 23.12
N ASN A 223 -7.13 3.83 23.28
CA ASN A 223 -6.58 3.07 22.16
C ASN A 223 -7.61 2.93 21.03
N LEU A 224 -8.87 2.57 21.34
CA LEU A 224 -9.95 2.54 20.34
C LEU A 224 -10.13 3.91 19.65
N GLN A 225 -10.11 5.01 20.42
CA GLN A 225 -10.25 6.36 19.87
C GLN A 225 -9.12 6.74 18.92
N VAL A 226 -7.87 6.32 19.20
CA VAL A 226 -6.74 6.57 18.30
C VAL A 226 -7.01 5.93 16.94
N TYR A 227 -7.37 4.64 16.91
CA TYR A 227 -7.67 3.93 15.66
C TYR A 227 -8.86 4.54 14.90
N LEU A 228 -9.96 4.83 15.60
CA LEU A 228 -11.13 5.47 14.99
C LEU A 228 -10.82 6.86 14.43
N SER A 229 -9.92 7.60 15.08
CA SER A 229 -9.47 8.91 14.61
C SER A 229 -8.59 8.81 13.37
N GLU A 230 -7.73 7.79 13.28
CA GLU A 230 -6.95 7.50 12.07
C GLU A 230 -7.88 7.22 10.88
N CYS A 231 -8.83 6.28 11.02
CA CYS A 231 -9.79 5.98 9.96
C CYS A 231 -10.68 7.21 9.64
N GLY A 232 -11.08 7.97 10.65
CA GLY A 232 -11.86 9.20 10.47
C GLY A 232 -11.10 10.31 9.75
N ASN A 233 -9.77 10.38 9.88
CA ASN A 233 -8.95 11.33 9.16
C ASN A 233 -8.81 10.99 7.68
N GLU A 234 -8.74 9.69 7.35
CA GLU A 234 -8.76 9.21 5.97
C GLU A 234 -10.12 9.45 5.30
N ASN A 235 -11.22 9.14 5.99
CA ASN A 235 -12.56 9.30 5.45
C ASN A 235 -13.57 9.79 6.49
N ARG A 236 -13.69 11.11 6.58
CA ARG A 236 -14.61 11.80 7.51
C ARG A 236 -16.09 11.54 7.26
N SER A 237 -16.46 11.15 6.03
CA SER A 237 -17.87 11.00 5.62
C SER A 237 -18.34 9.55 5.67
N PHE A 238 -17.48 8.63 6.11
CA PHE A 238 -17.84 7.22 6.20
C PHE A 238 -18.87 6.97 7.30
N VAL A 239 -19.89 6.19 6.96
CA VAL A 239 -20.90 5.68 7.86
C VAL A 239 -21.07 4.20 7.54
N SER A 240 -20.93 3.34 8.55
CA SER A 240 -21.16 1.91 8.40
C SER A 240 -22.65 1.62 8.22
N GLU A 241 -22.98 0.78 7.26
CA GLU A 241 -24.35 0.29 7.05
C GLU A 241 -24.70 -0.81 8.07
N ALA A 242 -23.72 -1.59 8.52
CA ALA A 242 -23.90 -2.63 9.52
C ALA A 242 -24.25 -2.06 10.91
N THR A 243 -23.47 -1.07 11.37
CA THR A 243 -23.64 -0.48 12.71
C THR A 243 -24.49 0.79 12.70
N GLY A 244 -24.62 1.45 11.55
CA GLY A 244 -25.26 2.77 11.44
C GLY A 244 -24.41 3.92 12.00
N GLU A 245 -23.16 3.65 12.38
CA GLU A 245 -22.29 4.60 13.06
C GLU A 245 -21.23 5.20 12.13
N SER A 246 -20.81 6.43 12.43
CA SER A 246 -19.59 7.03 11.87
C SER A 246 -18.45 6.93 12.88
N PHE A 247 -17.20 7.07 12.40
CA PHE A 247 -16.02 7.12 13.27
C PHE A 247 -16.13 8.24 14.32
N SER A 248 -16.65 9.40 13.93
CA SER A 248 -16.88 10.53 14.84
C SER A 248 -17.93 10.21 15.91
N SER A 249 -19.01 9.50 15.53
CA SER A 249 -20.06 9.08 16.47
C SER A 249 -19.51 8.09 17.51
N LEU A 250 -18.74 7.08 17.08
CA LEU A 250 -18.09 6.13 17.98
C LEU A 250 -17.08 6.82 18.91
N ASN A 251 -16.29 7.74 18.39
CA ASN A 251 -15.38 8.56 19.21
C ASN A 251 -16.12 9.35 20.28
N GLN A 252 -17.26 9.98 19.94
CA GLN A 252 -18.08 10.69 20.91
C GLN A 252 -18.67 9.75 21.98
N LYS A 253 -19.09 8.54 21.60
CA LYS A 253 -19.57 7.54 22.57
C LYS A 253 -18.45 7.09 23.50
N LEU A 254 -17.24 6.87 22.99
CA LEU A 254 -16.06 6.57 23.81
C LEU A 254 -15.70 7.73 24.75
N SER A 255 -15.80 8.98 24.28
CA SER A 255 -15.64 10.15 25.16
C SER A 255 -16.70 10.18 26.25
N ASN A 256 -17.97 9.92 25.94
CA ASN A 256 -19.03 9.87 26.95
C ASN A 256 -18.79 8.73 27.96
N PHE A 257 -18.31 7.57 27.50
CA PHE A 257 -17.90 6.47 28.38
C PHE A 257 -16.79 6.92 29.34
N ILE A 258 -15.79 7.67 28.84
CA ILE A 258 -14.68 8.18 29.65
C ILE A 258 -15.13 9.27 30.63
N ASP A 259 -15.79 10.30 30.12
CA ASP A 259 -16.09 11.51 30.87
C ASP A 259 -17.29 11.36 31.81
N ILE A 260 -18.19 10.40 31.54
CA ILE A 260 -19.44 10.23 32.29
C ILE A 260 -19.50 8.89 33.02
N ALA A 261 -19.43 7.78 32.29
CA ALA A 261 -19.66 6.46 32.89
C ALA A 261 -18.55 6.10 33.90
N MET A 262 -17.29 6.30 33.51
CA MET A 262 -16.15 6.04 34.41
C MET A 262 -16.07 7.04 35.56
N GLU A 263 -16.38 8.32 35.33
CA GLU A 263 -16.40 9.34 36.41
C GLU A 263 -17.46 9.00 37.46
N ASN A 264 -18.64 8.53 37.05
CA ASN A 264 -19.69 8.09 37.98
C ASN A 264 -19.23 6.91 38.85
N TYR A 265 -18.56 5.92 38.25
CA TYR A 265 -17.97 4.80 38.99
C TYR A 265 -16.87 5.26 39.95
N TRP A 266 -15.94 6.10 39.48
CA TRP A 266 -14.85 6.61 40.30
C TRP A 266 -15.38 7.40 41.51
N ALA A 267 -16.35 8.28 41.28
CA ALA A 267 -16.99 9.05 42.34
C ALA A 267 -17.69 8.15 43.36
N PHE A 268 -18.34 7.07 42.93
CA PHE A 268 -18.97 6.09 43.82
C PHE A 268 -17.94 5.36 44.69
N VAL A 269 -16.89 4.81 44.07
CA VAL A 269 -15.80 4.10 44.75
C VAL A 269 -15.11 5.01 45.77
N LEU A 270 -14.76 6.23 45.35
CA LEU A 270 -14.09 7.21 46.19
C LEU A 270 -14.97 7.63 47.38
N LYS A 271 -16.23 7.98 47.14
CA LYS A 271 -17.18 8.42 48.17
C LYS A 271 -17.38 7.35 49.25
N ASN A 272 -17.42 6.08 48.85
CA ASN A 272 -17.61 4.98 49.78
C ASN A 272 -16.30 4.44 50.37
N GLY A 273 -15.14 4.93 49.91
CA GLY A 273 -13.83 4.49 50.36
C GLY A 273 -13.58 3.01 50.06
N ILE A 274 -13.99 2.54 48.88
CA ILE A 274 -13.82 1.15 48.43
C ILE A 274 -12.38 0.95 47.93
N SER A 275 -11.70 -0.07 48.43
CA SER A 275 -10.35 -0.49 48.04
C SER A 275 -10.11 -1.93 48.48
N ASN A 276 -9.30 -2.68 47.73
CA ASN A 276 -8.94 -4.06 48.05
C ASN A 276 -8.05 -4.12 49.31
N ASP A 277 -7.04 -3.25 49.37
CA ASP A 277 -6.21 -3.03 50.56
C ASP A 277 -5.96 -1.54 50.77
N LYS A 278 -6.75 -0.96 51.67
CA LYS A 278 -6.66 0.46 52.03
C LYS A 278 -5.28 0.86 52.54
N SER A 279 -4.64 0.01 53.35
CA SER A 279 -3.36 0.34 53.96
C SER A 279 -2.27 0.40 52.89
N GLN A 280 -2.27 -0.57 51.98
CA GLN A 280 -1.35 -0.59 50.84
C GLN A 280 -1.60 0.59 49.91
N TYR A 281 -2.86 0.87 49.56
CA TYR A 281 -3.21 1.96 48.64
C TYR A 281 -2.88 3.34 49.21
N ILE A 282 -3.18 3.59 50.50
CA ILE A 282 -2.75 4.80 51.20
C ILE A 282 -1.21 4.88 51.23
N GLY A 283 -0.51 3.76 51.41
CA GLY A 283 0.95 3.69 51.34
C GLY A 283 1.49 4.13 49.98
N LYS A 284 0.89 3.64 48.88
CA LYS A 284 1.20 4.04 47.50
C LYS A 284 1.01 5.55 47.31
N LEU A 285 -0.17 6.09 47.63
CA LEU A 285 -0.44 7.53 47.49
C LEU A 285 0.50 8.43 48.32
N ASN A 286 0.89 8.00 49.53
CA ASN A 286 1.86 8.75 50.34
C ASN A 286 3.26 8.74 49.72
N TYR A 287 3.66 7.63 49.10
CA TYR A 287 4.92 7.55 48.36
C TYR A 287 4.89 8.46 47.14
N ASP A 288 3.80 8.42 46.36
CA ASP A 288 3.62 9.27 45.20
C ASP A 288 3.63 10.75 45.58
N ASN A 289 2.90 11.13 46.64
CA ASN A 289 2.92 12.49 47.19
C ASN A 289 4.31 12.95 47.63
N ARG A 290 5.17 12.04 48.12
CA ARG A 290 6.55 12.39 48.48
C ARG A 290 7.38 12.74 47.24
N ASN A 291 7.20 12.01 46.15
CA ASN A 291 7.85 12.28 44.87
C ASN A 291 7.33 13.59 44.26
N LEU A 292 6.01 13.73 44.16
CA LEU A 292 5.36 14.96 43.67
C LEU A 292 5.76 16.19 44.48
N ASN A 293 5.81 16.09 45.81
CA ASN A 293 6.25 17.21 46.65
C ASN A 293 7.72 17.56 46.43
N THR A 294 8.56 16.59 46.06
CA THR A 294 9.96 16.87 45.69
C THR A 294 10.01 17.69 44.40
N ASP A 295 9.24 17.31 43.40
CA ASP A 295 9.19 18.02 42.11
C ASP A 295 8.49 19.38 42.22
N TYR A 296 7.47 19.49 43.07
CA TYR A 296 6.83 20.75 43.43
C TYR A 296 7.86 21.74 44.01
N ARG A 297 8.69 21.30 44.94
CA ARG A 297 9.75 22.13 45.55
C ARG A 297 10.82 22.53 44.53
N LYS A 298 11.17 21.65 43.59
CA LYS A 298 12.08 22.00 42.49
C LYS A 298 11.47 23.08 41.60
N SER A 299 10.19 22.93 41.23
CA SER A 299 9.47 23.91 40.42
C SER A 299 9.37 25.28 41.11
N LEU A 300 9.11 25.31 42.42
CA LEU A 300 9.17 26.55 43.21
C LEU A 300 10.56 27.17 43.26
N ALA A 301 11.61 26.37 43.43
CA ALA A 301 12.98 26.88 43.43
C ALA A 301 13.37 27.45 42.05
N LEU A 302 13.00 26.76 40.96
CA LEU A 302 13.20 27.26 39.59
C LEU A 302 12.45 28.57 39.37
N TYR A 303 11.19 28.64 39.81
CA TYR A 303 10.40 29.87 39.76
C TYR A 303 11.10 31.04 40.47
N GLN A 304 11.63 30.81 41.68
CA GLN A 304 12.39 31.82 42.43
C GLN A 304 13.67 32.25 41.72
N ILE A 305 14.43 31.30 41.16
CA ILE A 305 15.64 31.59 40.39
C ILE A 305 15.31 32.46 39.16
N TYR A 306 14.21 32.17 38.47
CA TYR A 306 13.77 32.98 37.34
C TYR A 306 13.34 34.40 37.76
N LEU A 307 12.64 34.55 38.88
CA LEU A 307 12.31 35.88 39.42
C LEU A 307 13.58 36.67 39.77
N GLU A 308 14.56 36.04 40.40
CA GLU A 308 15.85 36.67 40.72
C GLU A 308 16.60 37.07 39.43
N ALA A 309 16.57 36.23 38.40
CA ALA A 309 17.16 36.55 37.10
C ALA A 309 16.46 37.74 36.42
N VAL A 310 15.14 37.84 36.54
CA VAL A 310 14.36 39.01 36.07
C VAL A 310 14.74 40.26 36.85
N GLU A 311 14.91 40.17 38.18
CA GLU A 311 15.31 41.31 39.03
C GLU A 311 16.74 41.79 38.75
N MET A 312 17.67 40.87 38.51
CA MET A 312 19.05 41.20 38.13
C MET A 312 19.15 41.86 36.75
N TYR A 313 18.13 41.72 35.90
CA TYR A 313 18.15 42.25 34.56
C TYR A 313 18.01 43.78 34.56
N GLN A 314 19.10 44.48 34.25
CA GLN A 314 19.08 45.93 34.10
C GLN A 314 18.35 46.34 32.82
N ARG A 315 17.22 47.06 32.97
CA ARG A 315 16.41 47.56 31.85
C ARG A 315 17.18 48.41 30.84
N ASP A 316 18.25 49.08 31.27
CA ASP A 316 19.02 50.01 30.43
C ASP A 316 20.04 49.32 29.50
N LEU A 317 20.26 48.01 29.66
CA LEU A 317 21.15 47.22 28.78
C LEU A 317 20.45 46.71 27.51
N ALA A 318 19.11 46.81 27.44
CA ALA A 318 18.31 46.24 26.37
C ALA A 318 17.84 47.33 25.38
N THR A 319 18.39 47.34 24.17
CA THR A 319 17.81 48.14 23.09
C THR A 319 16.61 47.40 22.50
N ILE A 320 15.40 47.91 22.76
CA ILE A 320 14.18 47.36 22.16
C ILE A 320 14.05 47.94 20.75
N VAL A 321 14.14 47.09 19.73
CA VAL A 321 13.84 47.48 18.35
C VAL A 321 12.42 47.03 18.02
N LEU A 322 11.63 47.94 17.46
CA LEU A 322 10.29 47.65 16.96
C LEU A 322 10.34 47.40 15.46
N VAL A 323 9.87 46.23 15.02
CA VAL A 323 9.84 45.84 13.61
C VAL A 323 8.38 45.74 13.16
N PRO A 324 7.94 46.55 12.18
CA PRO A 324 6.60 46.43 11.62
C PRO A 324 6.46 45.05 10.95
N THR A 325 5.52 44.26 11.44
CA THR A 325 5.27 42.86 11.05
C THR A 325 3.79 42.72 10.69
N ARG A 326 3.44 41.75 9.85
CA ARG A 326 2.03 41.40 9.55
C ARG A 326 1.67 40.10 10.25
N ASP A 327 0.49 40.04 10.85
CA ASP A 327 -0.05 38.80 11.40
C ASP A 327 -0.64 37.90 10.30
N GLU A 328 -1.18 36.74 10.68
CA GLU A 328 -1.82 35.78 9.76
C GLU A 328 -3.06 36.36 9.05
N ASN A 329 -3.67 37.42 9.62
CA ASN A 329 -4.82 38.14 9.07
C ASN A 329 -4.43 39.38 8.23
N GLY A 330 -3.13 39.66 8.11
CA GLY A 330 -2.59 40.80 7.35
C GLY A 330 -2.63 42.14 8.08
N GLU A 331 -2.98 42.16 9.37
CA GLU A 331 -2.95 43.35 10.21
C GLU A 331 -1.51 43.71 10.59
N PHE A 332 -1.17 45.00 10.50
CA PHE A 332 0.16 45.47 10.86
C PHE A 332 0.28 45.66 12.36
N TYR A 333 1.23 44.98 12.98
CA TYR A 333 1.62 45.18 14.37
C TYR A 333 3.12 45.42 14.48
N MET A 334 3.56 45.97 15.61
CA MET A 334 4.99 46.17 15.88
C MET A 334 5.48 45.02 16.74
N SER A 335 6.32 44.15 16.18
CA SER A 335 7.01 43.14 16.98
C SER A 335 8.17 43.81 17.71
N ARG A 336 8.41 43.39 18.96
CA ARG A 336 9.59 43.82 19.73
C ARG A 336 10.65 42.74 19.66
N THR A 337 11.92 43.13 19.72
CA THR A 337 13.04 42.18 19.88
C THR A 337 12.86 41.35 21.15
N LYS A 338 12.92 40.02 21.01
CA LYS A 338 12.89 39.10 22.15
C LYS A 338 14.14 39.32 23.02
N LEU A 339 13.93 39.58 24.31
CA LEU A 339 14.99 39.81 25.29
C LEU A 339 15.20 38.60 26.19
N GLY A 340 16.39 38.44 26.78
CA GLY A 340 16.63 37.36 27.75
C GLY A 340 15.70 37.39 28.97
N VAL A 341 15.21 38.57 29.35
CA VAL A 341 14.18 38.71 30.40
C VAL A 341 12.83 38.12 29.99
N ASP A 342 12.50 38.06 28.70
CA ASP A 342 11.29 37.40 28.20
C ASP A 342 11.39 35.88 28.42
N ASP A 343 12.57 35.28 28.19
CA ASP A 343 12.82 33.86 28.45
C ASP A 343 12.75 33.54 29.95
N PHE A 344 13.32 34.39 30.82
CA PHE A 344 13.20 34.20 32.26
C PHE A 344 11.76 34.36 32.76
N SER A 345 11.01 35.32 32.21
CA SER A 345 9.60 35.52 32.56
C SER A 345 8.75 34.32 32.13
N GLN A 346 8.96 33.80 30.91
CA GLN A 346 8.30 32.59 30.43
C GLN A 346 8.70 31.36 31.24
N GLY A 347 9.99 31.24 31.61
CA GLY A 347 10.48 30.19 32.51
C GLY A 347 9.80 30.23 33.88
N ALA A 348 9.60 31.43 34.43
CA ALA A 348 8.88 31.63 35.68
C ALA A 348 7.41 31.20 35.56
N GLU A 349 6.72 31.60 34.49
CA GLU A 349 5.33 31.21 34.24
C GLU A 349 5.18 29.69 34.14
N ASN A 350 6.03 29.04 33.35
CA ASN A 350 6.03 27.58 33.19
C ASN A 350 6.31 26.86 34.52
N ALA A 351 7.30 27.33 35.29
CA ALA A 351 7.65 26.75 36.58
C ALA A 351 6.52 26.91 37.61
N SER A 352 5.86 28.07 37.63
CA SER A 352 4.70 28.35 38.48
C SER A 352 3.50 27.47 38.11
N ALA A 353 3.19 27.36 36.81
CA ALA A 353 2.12 26.50 36.31
C ALA A 353 2.38 25.03 36.67
N ASN A 354 3.61 24.54 36.49
CA ASN A 354 3.99 23.19 36.88
C ASN A 354 3.85 22.97 38.40
N ALA A 355 4.29 23.93 39.22
CA ALA A 355 4.11 23.86 40.67
C ALA A 355 2.63 23.82 41.06
N SER A 356 1.77 24.60 40.40
CA SER A 356 0.32 24.59 40.63
C SER A 356 -0.30 23.23 40.28
N ASN A 357 0.07 22.64 39.14
CA ASN A 357 -0.44 21.33 38.72
C ASN A 357 -0.03 20.22 39.71
N LEU A 358 1.25 20.19 40.12
CA LEU A 358 1.74 19.24 41.11
C LEU A 358 1.04 19.42 42.47
N ALA A 359 0.74 20.66 42.88
CA ALA A 359 0.01 20.92 44.11
C ALA A 359 -1.45 20.41 44.05
N LEU A 360 -2.13 20.55 42.90
CA LEU A 360 -3.46 20.01 42.68
C LEU A 360 -3.47 18.48 42.76
N GLU A 361 -2.48 17.82 42.16
CA GLU A 361 -2.33 16.37 42.21
C GLU A 361 -2.10 15.86 43.65
N ILE A 362 -1.22 16.52 44.41
CA ILE A 362 -0.98 16.22 45.82
C ILE A 362 -2.27 16.37 46.64
N GLU A 363 -3.04 17.43 46.40
CA GLU A 363 -4.29 17.65 47.13
C GLU A 363 -5.37 16.62 46.75
N GLY A 364 -5.43 16.21 45.49
CA GLY A 364 -6.29 15.11 45.03
C GLY A 364 -5.96 13.78 45.70
N ASN A 365 -4.68 13.45 45.80
CA ASN A 365 -4.20 12.27 46.52
C ASN A 365 -4.54 12.35 48.02
N ASN A 366 -4.32 13.50 48.65
CA ASN A 366 -4.68 13.73 50.05
C ASN A 366 -6.18 13.60 50.29
N HIS A 367 -7.01 14.10 49.37
CA HIS A 367 -8.45 13.91 49.42
C HIS A 367 -8.82 12.42 49.36
N THR A 368 -8.22 11.66 48.45
CA THR A 368 -8.43 10.21 48.34
C THR A 368 -8.03 9.47 49.60
N ILE A 369 -6.87 9.79 50.18
CA ILE A 369 -6.42 9.24 51.46
C ILE A 369 -7.45 9.52 52.57
N ARG A 370 -7.96 10.76 52.67
CA ARG A 370 -8.98 11.13 53.67
C ARG A 370 -10.26 10.30 53.50
N GLN A 371 -10.75 10.12 52.28
CA GLN A 371 -11.95 9.34 52.00
C GLN A 371 -11.76 7.86 52.40
N LEU A 372 -10.61 7.25 52.06
CA LEU A 372 -10.29 5.87 52.42
C LEU A 372 -10.17 5.64 53.95
N GLN A 373 -9.70 6.65 54.68
CA GLN A 373 -9.56 6.61 56.14
C GLN A 373 -10.89 6.81 56.88
N GLN A 374 -11.79 7.65 56.35
CA GLN A 374 -13.02 8.05 57.03
C GLN A 374 -14.19 7.11 56.74
N ASN A 375 -14.26 6.55 55.53
CA ASN A 375 -15.37 5.72 55.09
C ASN A 375 -14.97 4.25 55.11
N ASN A 376 -15.89 3.38 55.52
CA ASN A 376 -15.74 1.93 55.41
C ASN A 376 -16.87 1.39 54.57
N ALA A 377 -16.53 0.87 53.40
CA ALA A 377 -17.48 0.20 52.54
C ALA A 377 -18.02 -1.05 53.22
N ASP A 378 -19.34 -1.23 53.16
CA ASP A 378 -19.98 -2.47 53.51
C ASP A 378 -20.06 -3.40 52.28
N ASN A 379 -20.42 -4.65 52.50
CA ASN A 379 -20.50 -5.65 51.43
C ASN A 379 -21.49 -5.26 50.32
N PHE A 380 -22.50 -4.43 50.64
CA PHE A 380 -23.47 -3.97 49.66
C PHE A 380 -22.83 -2.96 48.70
N MET A 381 -22.11 -1.95 49.22
CA MET A 381 -21.41 -0.98 48.36
C MET A 381 -20.33 -1.64 47.50
N VAL A 382 -19.64 -2.66 48.02
CA VAL A 382 -18.65 -3.42 47.23
C VAL A 382 -19.34 -4.20 46.11
N ALA A 383 -20.48 -4.85 46.38
CA ALA A 383 -21.24 -5.56 45.36
C ALA A 383 -21.78 -4.60 44.28
N GLU A 384 -22.24 -3.40 44.66
CA GLU A 384 -22.68 -2.37 43.72
C GLU A 384 -21.51 -1.88 42.85
N ALA A 385 -20.31 -1.69 43.41
CA ALA A 385 -19.12 -1.34 42.63
C ALA A 385 -18.75 -2.43 41.61
N GLU A 386 -18.82 -3.71 41.97
CA GLU A 386 -18.60 -4.83 41.06
C GLU A 386 -19.64 -4.86 39.91
N GLU A 387 -20.91 -4.57 40.21
CA GLU A 387 -21.95 -4.46 39.20
C GLU A 387 -21.67 -3.29 38.24
N MET A 388 -21.22 -2.14 38.76
CA MET A 388 -20.79 -1.02 37.92
C MET A 388 -19.59 -1.39 37.04
N ILE A 389 -18.60 -2.12 37.55
CA ILE A 389 -17.46 -2.62 36.75
C ILE A 389 -17.96 -3.54 35.63
N ALA A 390 -18.88 -4.45 35.93
CA ALA A 390 -19.47 -5.34 34.93
C ALA A 390 -20.23 -4.56 33.85
N SER A 391 -20.96 -3.51 34.23
CA SER A 391 -21.62 -2.60 33.28
C SER A 391 -20.61 -1.88 32.40
N LEU A 392 -19.53 -1.32 32.98
CA LEU A 392 -18.48 -0.63 32.21
C LEU A 392 -17.77 -1.57 31.22
N LYS A 393 -17.46 -2.80 31.64
CA LYS A 393 -16.88 -3.83 30.76
C LYS A 393 -17.81 -4.14 29.58
N THR A 394 -19.12 -4.27 29.86
CA THR A 394 -20.13 -4.57 28.83
C THR A 394 -20.27 -3.41 27.85
N GLU A 395 -20.35 -2.18 28.33
CA GLU A 395 -20.46 -0.98 27.50
C GLU A 395 -19.22 -0.81 26.61
N LEU A 396 -18.01 -0.93 27.18
CA LEU A 396 -16.77 -0.83 26.42
C LEU A 396 -16.63 -1.96 25.38
N SER A 397 -17.08 -3.18 25.72
CA SER A 397 -17.09 -4.30 24.77
C SER A 397 -18.03 -4.03 23.61
N ALA A 398 -19.24 -3.55 23.86
CA ALA A 398 -20.18 -3.19 22.80
C ALA A 398 -19.62 -2.07 21.89
N LEU A 399 -18.94 -1.07 22.47
CA LEU A 399 -18.28 -0.02 21.69
C LEU A 399 -17.11 -0.56 20.88
N SER A 400 -16.32 -1.48 21.42
CA SER A 400 -15.23 -2.14 20.68
C SER A 400 -15.77 -3.00 19.54
N GLU A 401 -16.79 -3.82 19.77
CA GLU A 401 -17.43 -4.63 18.73
C GLU A 401 -17.97 -3.75 17.59
N ALA A 402 -18.69 -2.68 17.93
CA ALA A 402 -19.18 -1.72 16.93
C ALA A 402 -18.03 -1.03 16.17
N ALA A 403 -16.94 -0.69 16.85
CA ALA A 403 -15.75 -0.11 16.22
C ALA A 403 -15.08 -1.09 15.26
N VAL A 404 -14.87 -2.34 15.68
CA VAL A 404 -14.26 -3.39 14.87
C VAL A 404 -15.13 -3.69 13.64
N GLU A 405 -16.44 -3.80 13.79
CA GLU A 405 -17.35 -4.02 12.66
C GLU A 405 -17.38 -2.83 11.69
N THR A 406 -17.43 -1.60 12.20
CA THR A 406 -17.37 -0.38 11.39
C THR A 406 -16.05 -0.29 10.61
N ILE A 407 -14.93 -0.62 11.25
CA ILE A 407 -13.60 -0.63 10.61
C ILE A 407 -13.53 -1.74 9.56
N LYS A 408 -14.00 -2.96 9.86
CA LYS A 408 -14.05 -4.05 8.89
C LYS A 408 -14.88 -3.69 7.66
N GLU A 409 -16.05 -3.08 7.83
CA GLU A 409 -16.87 -2.64 6.69
C GLU A 409 -16.19 -1.51 5.90
N TYR A 410 -15.55 -0.57 6.61
CA TYR A 410 -14.74 0.47 5.98
C TYR A 410 -13.60 -0.13 5.16
N GLU A 411 -12.92 -1.14 5.69
CA GLU A 411 -11.88 -1.89 5.01
C GLU A 411 -12.42 -2.73 3.87
N GLU A 412 -13.58 -3.36 3.95
CA GLU A 412 -14.15 -4.08 2.82
C GLU A 412 -14.49 -3.13 1.67
N LYS A 413 -15.01 -1.94 2.00
CA LYS A 413 -15.33 -0.89 1.04
C LYS A 413 -14.08 -0.18 0.50
N SER A 414 -13.03 -0.02 1.31
CA SER A 414 -11.79 0.68 0.96
C SER A 414 -10.70 -0.25 0.41
N SER A 415 -10.61 -1.49 0.88
CA SER A 415 -9.65 -2.52 0.39
C SER A 415 -10.06 -3.12 -0.94
N ASN A 416 -11.35 -3.13 -1.28
CA ASN A 416 -11.77 -3.29 -2.68
C ASN A 416 -11.16 -2.21 -3.60
N ASN A 417 -10.68 -1.09 -3.04
CA ASN A 417 -9.95 -0.06 -3.76
C ASN A 417 -8.42 -0.08 -3.54
N TYR A 418 -7.90 -0.63 -2.43
CA TYR A 418 -6.44 -0.63 -2.17
C TYR A 418 -5.66 -1.34 -3.28
N ILE A 419 -6.21 -2.43 -3.82
CA ILE A 419 -5.61 -3.14 -4.94
C ILE A 419 -6.63 -3.38 -6.06
N ALA A 420 -6.33 -2.83 -7.25
CA ALA A 420 -7.05 -3.15 -8.46
C ALA A 420 -6.22 -4.13 -9.30
N ILE A 421 -6.74 -5.34 -9.49
CA ILE A 421 -6.13 -6.36 -10.36
C ILE A 421 -6.91 -6.40 -11.65
N VAL A 422 -6.28 -5.94 -12.74
CA VAL A 422 -6.90 -5.80 -14.06
C VAL A 422 -6.30 -6.83 -15.00
N ALA A 423 -7.16 -7.72 -15.53
CA ALA A 423 -6.79 -8.60 -16.62
C ALA A 423 -6.84 -7.84 -17.96
N PRO A 424 -5.92 -8.10 -18.90
CA PRO A 424 -5.88 -7.44 -20.19
C PRO A 424 -7.13 -7.74 -21.03
N GLU A 425 -7.81 -6.69 -21.51
CA GLU A 425 -9.03 -6.82 -22.31
C GLU A 425 -8.82 -7.65 -23.60
N LEU A 426 -9.80 -8.49 -23.93
CA LEU A 426 -9.80 -9.30 -25.16
C LEU A 426 -9.58 -8.46 -26.43
N LYS A 427 -10.18 -7.27 -26.51
CA LYS A 427 -9.99 -6.36 -27.66
C LYS A 427 -8.56 -5.86 -27.75
N GLY A 428 -7.97 -5.47 -26.62
CA GLY A 428 -6.57 -5.03 -26.54
C GLY A 428 -5.60 -6.13 -26.96
N GLN A 429 -5.82 -7.37 -26.50
CA GLN A 429 -5.04 -8.54 -26.90
C GLN A 429 -5.12 -8.82 -28.41
N LEU A 430 -6.32 -8.73 -29.00
CA LEU A 430 -6.48 -8.92 -30.44
C LEU A 430 -5.74 -7.84 -31.24
N VAL A 431 -5.80 -6.58 -30.79
CA VAL A 431 -5.07 -5.49 -31.44
C VAL A 431 -3.55 -5.69 -31.33
N SER A 432 -3.02 -6.13 -30.18
CA SER A 432 -1.59 -6.40 -30.02
C SER A 432 -1.12 -7.54 -30.92
N ILE A 433 -1.89 -8.63 -31.00
CA ILE A 433 -1.63 -9.77 -31.90
C ILE A 433 -1.56 -9.29 -33.35
N LEU A 434 -2.57 -8.53 -33.80
CA LEU A 434 -2.65 -8.04 -35.18
C LEU A 434 -1.52 -7.06 -35.50
N MET A 435 -1.19 -6.14 -34.59
CA MET A 435 -0.09 -5.20 -34.79
C MET A 435 1.27 -5.90 -34.85
N ALA A 436 1.53 -6.87 -33.98
CA ALA A 436 2.78 -7.63 -33.97
C ALA A 436 2.94 -8.44 -35.27
N ALA A 437 1.89 -9.14 -35.70
CA ALA A 437 1.87 -9.89 -36.96
C ALA A 437 2.01 -8.95 -38.18
N ALA A 438 1.34 -7.79 -38.16
CA ALA A 438 1.45 -6.79 -39.21
C ALA A 438 2.90 -6.26 -39.34
N LYS A 439 3.57 -5.94 -38.24
CA LYS A 439 4.97 -5.46 -38.27
C LYS A 439 5.91 -6.50 -38.90
N GLN A 440 5.78 -7.77 -38.52
CA GLN A 440 6.61 -8.85 -39.08
C GLN A 440 6.33 -9.08 -40.58
N THR A 441 5.07 -8.98 -40.99
CA THR A 441 4.67 -9.19 -42.39
C THR A 441 5.07 -8.05 -43.32
N VAL A 442 5.01 -6.80 -42.84
CA VAL A 442 5.53 -5.65 -43.59
C VAL A 442 7.04 -5.79 -43.82
N MET A 443 7.80 -6.22 -42.81
CA MET A 443 9.24 -6.48 -42.95
C MET A 443 9.52 -7.60 -43.97
N PHE A 444 8.75 -8.69 -43.93
CA PHE A 444 8.87 -9.77 -44.90
C PHE A 444 8.53 -9.32 -46.33
N LEU A 445 7.44 -8.58 -46.53
CA LEU A 445 7.08 -8.06 -47.85
C LEU A 445 8.14 -7.09 -48.40
N ALA A 446 8.75 -6.26 -47.56
CA ALA A 446 9.87 -5.42 -47.95
C ALA A 446 11.06 -6.23 -48.48
N LEU A 447 11.42 -7.33 -47.80
CA LEU A 447 12.45 -8.27 -48.25
C LEU A 447 12.10 -8.95 -49.57
N VAL A 448 10.85 -9.36 -49.76
CA VAL A 448 10.37 -9.97 -51.01
C VAL A 448 10.42 -8.99 -52.18
N VAL A 449 10.02 -7.73 -51.95
CA VAL A 449 10.12 -6.67 -52.96
C VAL A 449 11.58 -6.42 -53.33
N LEU A 450 12.47 -6.37 -52.33
CA LEU A 450 13.91 -6.24 -52.55
C LEU A 450 14.45 -7.41 -53.39
N LEU A 451 14.09 -8.64 -53.06
CA LEU A 451 14.47 -9.84 -53.84
C LEU A 451 14.00 -9.76 -55.31
N ILE A 452 12.77 -9.27 -55.58
CA ILE A 452 12.26 -9.12 -56.95
C ILE A 452 13.03 -8.04 -57.73
N LEU A 453 13.46 -6.96 -57.06
CA LEU A 453 14.31 -5.94 -57.69
C LEU A 453 15.66 -6.51 -58.14
N PHE A 454 16.19 -7.52 -57.44
CA PHE A 454 17.44 -8.22 -57.78
C PHE A 454 17.29 -9.42 -58.74
N MET A 455 16.07 -9.79 -59.17
CA MET A 455 15.88 -10.91 -60.12
C MET A 455 16.30 -10.56 -61.56
N PRO A 456 16.82 -11.50 -62.38
CA PRO A 456 17.18 -11.21 -63.76
C PRO A 456 15.94 -11.04 -64.66
N GLU A 457 15.96 -10.03 -65.53
CA GLU A 457 14.98 -9.85 -66.61
C GLU A 457 15.05 -11.06 -67.56
N LYS A 458 13.95 -11.80 -67.72
CA LYS A 458 13.88 -12.88 -68.70
C LYS A 458 13.94 -12.27 -70.09
N SER A 459 15.07 -12.44 -70.80
CA SER A 459 15.17 -12.10 -72.22
C SER A 459 14.08 -12.83 -73.00
N GLY A 460 13.20 -12.07 -73.66
CA GLY A 460 12.15 -12.62 -74.51
C GLY A 460 12.68 -13.51 -75.64
N ARG A 461 11.90 -14.54 -75.98
CA ARG A 461 11.98 -15.43 -77.14
C ARG A 461 12.71 -14.83 -78.35
N LYS A 462 13.82 -15.43 -78.77
CA LYS A 462 14.29 -15.36 -80.18
C LYS A 462 13.31 -16.15 -81.06
N GLY A 463 12.47 -15.46 -81.81
CA GLY A 463 11.66 -16.05 -82.87
C GLY A 463 12.53 -16.40 -84.08
N ARG A 464 12.63 -17.71 -84.35
CA ARG A 464 12.94 -18.39 -85.62
C ARG A 464 13.62 -17.61 -86.75
N GLU A 465 14.87 -17.98 -87.02
CA GLU A 465 15.42 -18.02 -88.37
C GLU A 465 14.54 -18.91 -89.25
N GLY A 466 14.10 -18.38 -90.40
CA GLY A 466 13.55 -19.12 -91.52
C GLY A 466 14.33 -18.75 -92.78
N LYS A 467 15.27 -19.61 -93.16
CA LYS A 467 15.93 -19.60 -94.48
C LYS A 467 14.90 -19.91 -95.57
N ARG A 468 14.73 -19.01 -96.53
CA ARG A 468 15.10 -19.18 -97.95
C ARG A 468 14.84 -17.92 -98.73
#